data_AF-G0MP27-F1
#
_entry.id   AF-G0MP27-F1
#
_cell.length_a   1.000
_cell.length_b   1.000
_cell.length_c   1.000
_cell.angle_alpha   90.00
_cell.angle_beta   90.00
_cell.angle_gamma   90.00
#
_symmetry.space_group_name_H-M   'P 1'
#
loop_
_entity.id
_entity.type
_entity.pdbx_description
1 polymer ?
#
loop_
_entity_poly.entity_id
_entity_poly.type
_entity_poly.pdbx_seq_one_letter_code
_entity_poly.pdbx_strand_id
1 'polypeptide(L)'
;MSFLCSRPLPVWASIASIGAIYVAFKVKKFFTPPSIKPKPKIHKTDYKKDTVYLYQFRRLKNCPNMSPFCMKIEIICRVYGIDYEVIENAKLRSRNGTLPFIELNGEHISDSDLIEIRLRQHFNLPSLPADQEAHATALTRMADNHLFQ
;
A
#
# COMPACT_ATOMS: atom_id res chain seq x y z
N MET A 1 4.65 -67.90 -13.17
CA MET A 1 3.99 -66.59 -13.43
C MET A 1 3.70 -65.95 -12.08
N SER A 2 4.49 -64.94 -11.73
CA SER A 2 4.52 -64.29 -10.43
C SER A 2 3.31 -63.37 -10.23
N PHE A 3 2.43 -63.73 -9.28
CA PHE A 3 1.36 -62.87 -8.80
C PHE A 3 1.95 -61.74 -7.93
N LEU A 4 2.03 -60.53 -8.47
CA LEU A 4 2.32 -59.32 -7.72
C LEU A 4 1.10 -58.98 -6.85
N CYS A 5 1.22 -59.23 -5.54
CA CYS A 5 0.24 -58.86 -4.52
C CYS A 5 0.32 -57.36 -4.23
N SER A 6 -0.64 -56.59 -4.74
CA SER A 6 -0.82 -55.17 -4.42
C SER A 6 -1.50 -55.03 -3.06
N ARG A 7 -0.69 -54.94 -1.98
CA ARG A 7 -1.20 -54.60 -0.64
C ARG A 7 -1.64 -53.13 -0.60
N PRO A 8 -2.85 -52.80 -0.13
CA PRO A 8 -3.27 -51.41 0.03
C PRO A 8 -2.38 -50.73 1.07
N LEU A 9 -1.87 -49.55 0.74
CA LEU A 9 -0.98 -48.79 1.62
C LEU A 9 -1.73 -48.43 2.93
N PRO A 10 -1.06 -48.55 4.09
CA PRO A 10 -1.66 -48.21 5.38
C PRO A 10 -1.90 -46.69 5.46
N VAL A 11 -3.08 -46.29 5.98
CA VAL A 11 -3.57 -44.90 6.05
C VAL A 11 -2.54 -43.92 6.68
N TRP A 12 -1.72 -44.42 7.60
CA TRP A 12 -0.62 -43.68 8.25
C TRP A 12 0.45 -43.17 7.27
N ALA A 13 0.71 -43.91 6.19
CA ALA A 13 1.68 -43.51 5.16
C ALA A 13 1.21 -42.27 4.39
N SER A 14 -0.09 -42.15 4.15
CA SER A 14 -0.70 -40.99 3.49
C SER A 14 -0.65 -39.73 4.36
N ILE A 15 -0.90 -39.85 5.67
CA ILE A 15 -0.85 -38.73 6.62
C ILE A 15 0.59 -38.20 6.76
N ALA A 16 1.58 -39.09 6.86
CA ALA A 16 2.99 -38.70 6.94
C ALA A 16 3.47 -37.95 5.68
N SER A 17 2.97 -38.35 4.51
CA SER A 17 3.30 -37.72 3.23
C SER A 17 2.75 -36.29 3.13
N ILE A 18 1.52 -36.06 3.59
CA ILE A 18 0.90 -34.73 3.63
C ILE A 18 1.66 -33.80 4.58
N GLY A 19 2.06 -34.32 5.75
CA GLY A 19 2.90 -33.58 6.71
C GLY A 19 4.24 -33.14 6.13
N ALA A 20 4.94 -34.05 5.43
CA ALA A 20 6.22 -33.74 4.80
C ALA A 20 6.09 -32.66 3.69
N ILE A 21 5.04 -32.74 2.87
CA ILE A 21 4.75 -31.74 1.83
C ILE A 21 4.44 -30.36 2.45
N TYR A 22 3.67 -30.32 3.54
CA TYR A 22 3.35 -29.07 4.24
C TYR A 22 4.61 -28.40 4.83
N VAL A 23 5.49 -29.19 5.45
CA VAL A 23 6.78 -28.70 5.98
C VAL A 23 7.67 -28.21 4.85
N ALA A 24 7.80 -28.96 3.76
CA ALA A 24 8.57 -28.55 2.58
C ALA A 24 8.03 -27.25 1.97
N PHE A 25 6.70 -27.08 1.90
CA PHE A 25 6.08 -25.84 1.45
C PHE A 25 6.37 -24.66 2.37
N LYS A 26 6.31 -24.85 3.70
CA LYS A 26 6.65 -23.82 4.70
C LYS A 26 8.12 -23.43 4.61
N VAL A 27 9.04 -24.38 4.50
CA VAL A 27 10.47 -24.13 4.33
C VAL A 27 10.71 -23.37 3.03
N LYS A 28 10.13 -23.83 1.91
CA LYS A 28 10.28 -23.14 0.62
C LYS A 28 9.72 -21.72 0.67
N LYS A 29 8.57 -21.49 1.31
CA LYS A 29 7.96 -20.16 1.47
C LYS A 29 8.76 -19.25 2.41
N PHE A 30 9.45 -19.82 3.40
CA PHE A 30 10.31 -19.07 4.31
C PHE A 30 11.64 -18.66 3.66
N PHE A 31 12.20 -19.52 2.81
CA PHE A 31 13.47 -19.26 2.11
C PHE A 31 13.31 -18.56 0.74
N THR A 32 12.09 -18.33 0.25
CA THR A 32 11.89 -17.48 -0.93
C THR A 32 12.11 -16.02 -0.56
N PRO A 33 13.04 -15.30 -1.22
CA PRO A 33 13.22 -13.88 -0.97
C PRO A 33 11.92 -13.12 -1.30
N PRO A 34 11.58 -12.07 -0.53
CA PRO A 34 10.38 -11.27 -0.82
C PRO A 34 10.50 -10.66 -2.22
N SER A 35 9.61 -11.06 -3.11
CA SER A 35 9.55 -10.52 -4.47
C SER A 35 8.77 -9.21 -4.49
N ILE A 36 9.41 -8.16 -5.00
CA ILE A 36 8.80 -6.83 -5.12
C ILE A 36 7.81 -6.87 -6.28
N LYS A 37 6.52 -6.62 -6.01
CA LYS A 37 5.48 -6.53 -7.06
C LYS A 37 5.88 -5.48 -8.11
N PRO A 38 5.66 -5.69 -9.42
CA PRO A 38 5.95 -4.68 -10.42
C PRO A 38 5.16 -3.39 -10.17
N LYS A 39 5.65 -2.26 -10.68
CA LYS A 39 4.91 -0.99 -10.59
C LYS A 39 3.57 -1.14 -11.32
N PRO A 40 2.44 -0.74 -10.72
CA PRO A 40 1.14 -0.77 -11.39
C PRO A 40 1.16 0.16 -12.61
N LYS A 41 0.31 -0.14 -13.59
CA LYS A 41 0.06 0.78 -14.70
C LYS A 41 -0.66 2.02 -14.18
N ILE A 42 -0.26 3.17 -14.70
CA ILE A 42 -0.90 4.46 -14.41
C ILE A 42 -2.33 4.41 -14.98
N HIS A 43 -3.30 4.92 -14.23
CA HIS A 43 -4.70 4.94 -14.63
C HIS A 43 -5.02 6.20 -15.45
N LYS A 44 -4.48 7.37 -15.07
CA LYS A 44 -4.59 8.62 -15.82
C LYS A 44 -3.44 8.77 -16.82
N THR A 45 -3.71 8.49 -18.09
CA THR A 45 -2.72 8.63 -19.18
C THR A 45 -2.68 10.05 -19.75
N ASP A 46 -3.77 10.79 -19.67
CA ASP A 46 -3.99 12.16 -20.14
C ASP A 46 -3.77 13.19 -19.01
N TYR A 47 -2.65 13.07 -18.28
CA TYR A 47 -2.41 13.89 -17.11
C TYR A 47 -1.92 15.31 -17.47
N LYS A 48 -2.39 16.31 -16.74
CA LYS A 48 -1.82 17.66 -16.74
C LYS A 48 -0.53 17.67 -15.93
N LYS A 49 0.50 18.33 -16.45
CA LYS A 49 1.78 18.45 -15.76
C LYS A 49 1.60 19.18 -14.42
N ASP A 50 2.25 18.66 -13.39
CA ASP A 50 2.28 19.20 -12.02
C ASP A 50 0.90 19.27 -11.34
N THR A 51 -0.06 18.47 -11.83
CA THR A 51 -1.35 18.23 -11.17
C THR A 51 -1.32 16.87 -10.48
N VAL A 52 -1.70 16.84 -9.21
CA VAL A 52 -1.76 15.62 -8.40
C VAL A 52 -3.10 14.92 -8.60
N TYR A 53 -3.09 13.70 -9.14
CA TYR A 53 -4.29 12.88 -9.24
C TYR A 53 -4.40 12.00 -7.99
N LEU A 54 -5.27 12.40 -7.05
CA LEU A 54 -5.44 11.76 -5.76
C LEU A 54 -6.56 10.71 -5.82
N TYR A 55 -6.18 9.44 -5.68
CA TYR A 55 -7.11 8.32 -5.60
C TYR A 55 -7.48 8.07 -4.14
N GLN A 56 -8.77 8.22 -3.83
CA GLN A 56 -9.29 8.09 -2.47
C GLN A 56 -10.70 7.51 -2.42
N PHE A 57 -11.20 7.29 -1.19
CA PHE A 57 -12.60 6.92 -1.00
C PHE A 57 -13.54 8.08 -1.35
N ARG A 58 -14.80 7.73 -1.64
CA ARG A 58 -15.87 8.69 -1.92
C ARG A 58 -16.05 9.65 -0.74
N ARG A 59 -16.19 10.95 -1.03
CA ARG A 59 -16.52 11.93 0.01
C ARG A 59 -17.92 11.68 0.56
N LEU A 60 -18.11 11.96 1.84
CA LEU A 60 -19.41 11.91 2.50
C LEU A 60 -19.95 13.33 2.68
N LYS A 61 -21.26 13.45 2.88
CA LYS A 61 -21.94 14.74 3.05
C LYS A 61 -21.33 15.60 4.18
N ASN A 62 -20.91 14.95 5.26
CA ASN A 62 -20.43 15.63 6.48
C ASN A 62 -18.95 15.34 6.79
N CYS A 63 -18.26 14.55 5.96
CA CYS A 63 -16.89 14.15 6.21
C CYS A 63 -16.11 14.09 4.89
N PRO A 64 -14.93 14.72 4.78
CA PRO A 64 -14.16 14.74 3.55
C PRO A 64 -13.71 13.33 3.14
N ASN A 65 -13.32 12.44 4.05
CA ASN A 65 -13.02 11.06 3.71
C ASN A 65 -13.20 10.11 4.91
N MET A 66 -13.54 8.85 4.65
CA MET A 66 -13.62 7.82 5.70
C MET A 66 -12.24 7.37 6.21
N SER A 67 -11.19 7.56 5.43
CA SER A 67 -9.82 7.25 5.84
C SER A 67 -9.07 8.51 6.27
N PRO A 68 -8.44 8.53 7.45
CA PRO A 68 -7.62 9.65 7.91
C PRO A 68 -6.44 9.90 6.98
N PHE A 69 -5.88 8.86 6.37
CA PHE A 69 -4.74 8.95 5.46
C PHE A 69 -5.12 9.66 4.17
N CYS A 70 -6.32 9.41 3.64
CA CYS A 70 -6.85 10.15 2.49
C CYS A 70 -7.04 11.64 2.85
N MET A 71 -7.59 11.92 4.03
CA MET A 71 -7.74 13.31 4.51
C MET A 71 -6.39 14.01 4.65
N LYS A 72 -5.37 13.34 5.20
CA LYS A 72 -4.01 13.87 5.36
C LYS A 72 -3.47 14.43 4.05
N ILE A 73 -3.52 13.65 2.97
CA ILE A 73 -3.00 14.08 1.66
C ILE A 73 -3.85 15.20 1.07
N GLU A 74 -5.17 15.09 1.16
CA GLU A 74 -6.07 16.13 0.64
C GLU A 74 -5.84 17.48 1.34
N ILE A 75 -5.63 17.47 2.66
CA ILE A 75 -5.32 18.66 3.45
C ILE A 75 -3.96 19.24 3.04
N ILE A 76 -2.93 18.42 2.89
CA ILE A 76 -1.61 18.89 2.42
C ILE A 76 -1.74 19.61 1.08
N CYS A 77 -2.43 19.02 0.11
CA CYS A 77 -2.64 19.66 -1.20
C CYS A 77 -3.38 21.01 -1.06
N ARG A 78 -4.43 21.08 -0.22
CA ARG A 78 -5.18 22.32 0.01
C ARG A 78 -4.37 23.40 0.72
N VAL A 79 -3.64 23.05 1.77
CA VAL A 79 -2.88 23.99 2.61
C VAL A 79 -1.75 24.63 1.81
N TYR A 80 -1.07 23.85 0.96
CA TYR A 80 0.03 24.34 0.13
C TYR A 80 -0.40 24.83 -1.25
N GLY A 81 -1.70 24.87 -1.56
CA GLY A 81 -2.21 25.37 -2.84
C GLY A 81 -1.75 24.54 -4.05
N ILE A 82 -1.53 23.24 -3.86
CA ILE A 82 -1.13 22.32 -4.93
C ILE A 82 -2.36 22.01 -5.79
N ASP A 83 -2.24 22.09 -7.12
CA ASP A 83 -3.29 21.66 -8.03
C ASP A 83 -3.53 20.14 -7.89
N TYR A 84 -4.74 19.73 -7.49
CA TYR A 84 -5.09 18.32 -7.34
C TYR A 84 -6.50 18.00 -7.84
N GLU A 85 -6.64 16.82 -8.43
CA GLU A 85 -7.92 16.23 -8.84
C GLU A 85 -8.21 15.00 -7.97
N VAL A 86 -9.43 14.93 -7.44
CA VAL A 86 -9.85 13.79 -6.61
C VAL A 86 -10.58 12.77 -7.47
N ILE A 87 -10.01 11.57 -7.53
CA ILE A 87 -10.60 10.42 -8.22
C ILE A 87 -11.18 9.48 -7.15
N GLU A 88 -12.50 9.53 -7.03
CA GLU A 88 -13.25 8.73 -6.07
C GLU A 88 -13.44 7.30 -6.60
N ASN A 89 -12.59 6.38 -6.15
CA ASN A 89 -12.72 4.98 -6.54
C ASN A 89 -12.27 4.03 -5.44
N ALA A 90 -13.23 3.46 -4.73
CA ALA A 90 -12.96 2.51 -3.64
C ALA A 90 -12.43 1.14 -4.12
N LYS A 91 -12.57 0.82 -5.41
CA LYS A 91 -12.09 -0.45 -5.99
C LYS A 91 -10.62 -0.38 -6.39
N LEU A 92 -10.13 0.78 -6.79
CA LEU A 92 -8.73 0.95 -7.14
C LEU A 92 -7.86 0.90 -5.88
N ARG A 93 -6.70 0.26 -6.01
CA ARG A 93 -5.75 0.08 -4.92
C ARG A 93 -4.36 0.40 -5.41
N SER A 94 -3.55 0.91 -4.49
CA SER A 94 -2.14 1.17 -4.76
C SER A 94 -1.36 -0.13 -5.01
N ARG A 95 -0.09 -0.02 -5.40
CA ARG A 95 0.86 -1.16 -5.45
C ARG A 95 0.87 -1.98 -4.16
N ASN A 96 0.65 -1.31 -3.01
CA ASN A 96 0.64 -1.91 -1.69
C ASN A 96 -0.74 -2.46 -1.29
N GLY A 97 -1.76 -2.29 -2.13
CA GLY A 97 -3.12 -2.74 -1.84
C GLY A 97 -3.95 -1.76 -1.00
N THR A 98 -3.42 -0.56 -0.73
CA THR A 98 -4.03 0.45 0.16
C THR A 98 -4.47 1.70 -0.61
N LEU A 99 -5.37 2.48 0.00
CA LEU A 99 -5.67 3.86 -0.37
C LEU A 99 -5.21 4.74 0.80
N PRO A 100 -4.74 5.99 0.59
CA PRO A 100 -4.66 6.71 -0.68
C PRO A 100 -3.44 6.32 -1.54
N PHE A 101 -3.50 6.66 -2.82
CA PHE A 101 -2.31 6.77 -3.69
C PHE A 101 -2.47 7.96 -4.62
N ILE A 102 -1.36 8.46 -5.16
CA ILE A 102 -1.37 9.52 -6.16
C ILE A 102 -0.73 9.07 -7.46
N GLU A 103 -1.14 9.73 -8.53
CA GLU A 103 -0.41 9.76 -9.79
C GLU A 103 0.05 11.19 -10.06
N LEU A 104 1.35 11.37 -10.26
CA LEU A 104 1.96 12.68 -10.47
C LEU A 104 2.98 12.58 -11.60
N ASN A 105 2.77 13.32 -12.68
CA ASN A 105 3.65 13.32 -13.86
C ASN A 105 3.94 11.91 -14.41
N GLY A 106 2.93 11.03 -14.40
CA GLY A 106 3.06 9.64 -14.82
C GLY A 106 3.79 8.73 -13.81
N GLU A 107 4.02 9.18 -12.58
CA GLU A 107 4.56 8.35 -11.51
C GLU A 107 3.45 7.92 -10.55
N HIS A 108 3.30 6.60 -10.34
CA HIS A 108 2.43 6.04 -9.30
C HIS A 108 3.14 6.03 -7.96
N ILE A 109 2.57 6.70 -6.96
CA ILE A 109 3.14 6.80 -5.62
C ILE A 109 2.11 6.33 -4.60
N SER A 110 2.47 5.29 -3.86
CA SER A 110 1.64 4.67 -2.82
C SER A 110 2.11 5.09 -1.44
N ASP A 111 1.22 4.98 -0.45
CA ASP A 111 1.47 5.24 0.98
C ASP A 111 1.51 6.72 1.35
N SER A 112 0.73 7.14 2.36
CA SER A 112 0.55 8.55 2.69
C SER A 112 1.85 9.25 3.08
N ASP A 113 2.75 8.57 3.80
CA ASP A 113 4.02 9.17 4.21
C ASP A 113 4.96 9.38 3.02
N LEU A 114 5.02 8.40 2.12
CA LEU A 114 5.84 8.51 0.91
C LEU A 114 5.28 9.58 -0.04
N ILE A 115 3.95 9.68 -0.15
CA ILE A 115 3.27 10.72 -0.90
C ILE A 115 3.64 12.10 -0.34
N GLU A 116 3.55 12.29 0.97
CA GLU A 116 3.92 13.55 1.61
C GLU A 116 5.38 13.94 1.32
N ILE A 117 6.33 13.01 1.51
CA ILE A 117 7.75 13.25 1.22
C ILE A 117 7.93 13.66 -0.24
N ARG A 118 7.29 12.96 -1.18
CA ARG A 118 7.41 13.28 -2.61
C ARG A 118 6.83 14.65 -2.94
N LEU A 119 5.66 14.98 -2.40
CA LEU A 119 5.02 16.27 -2.64
C LEU A 119 5.89 17.41 -2.08
N ARG A 120 6.44 17.24 -0.88
CA ARG A 120 7.39 18.21 -0.29
C ARG A 120 8.61 18.43 -1.19
N GLN A 121 9.19 17.34 -1.70
CA GLN A 121 10.36 17.41 -2.59
C GLN A 121 10.05 17.99 -3.97
N HIS A 122 8.91 17.64 -4.57
CA HIS A 122 8.56 18.10 -5.91
C HIS A 122 8.16 19.58 -5.91
N PHE A 123 7.26 19.98 -5.01
CA PHE A 123 6.75 21.35 -4.93
C PHE A 123 7.62 22.29 -4.08
N ASN A 124 8.78 21.82 -3.58
CA ASN A 124 9.67 22.58 -2.69
C ASN A 124 8.92 23.22 -1.51
N LEU A 125 8.10 22.43 -0.82
CA LEU A 125 7.27 22.91 0.28
C LEU A 125 8.15 23.36 1.47
N PRO A 126 7.76 24.41 2.20
CA PRO A 126 8.55 24.90 3.32
C PRO A 126 8.60 23.86 4.45
N SER A 127 9.80 23.65 5.00
CA SER A 127 10.00 22.81 6.18
C SER A 127 9.93 23.64 7.47
N LEU A 128 9.58 22.98 8.56
CA LEU A 128 9.66 23.57 9.89
C LEU A 128 11.13 23.58 10.37
N PRO A 129 11.47 24.36 11.40
CA PRO A 129 12.72 24.18 12.14
C PRO A 129 12.88 22.73 12.64
N ALA A 130 14.11 22.24 12.71
CA ALA A 130 14.41 20.82 12.94
C ALA A 130 13.80 20.24 14.25
N ASP A 131 13.74 21.04 15.30
CA ASP A 131 13.12 20.70 16.59
C ASP A 131 11.61 20.52 16.45
N GLN A 132 10.93 21.44 15.78
CA GLN A 132 9.49 21.40 15.55
C GLN A 132 9.11 20.29 14.58
N GLU A 133 9.92 20.05 13.54
CA GLU A 133 9.72 18.97 12.59
C GLU A 133 9.84 17.59 13.26
N ALA A 134 10.81 17.43 14.18
CA ALA A 134 10.95 16.21 14.97
C ALA A 134 9.72 15.97 15.85
N HIS A 135 9.22 17.00 16.54
CA HIS A 135 8.00 16.91 17.36
C HIS A 135 6.76 16.58 16.50
N ALA A 136 6.57 17.25 15.37
CA ALA A 136 5.45 17.00 14.46
C ALA A 136 5.49 15.58 13.90
N THR A 137 6.68 15.10 13.52
CA THR A 137 6.87 13.73 13.04
C THR A 137 6.56 12.72 14.13
N ALA A 138 7.04 12.93 15.35
CA ALA A 138 6.76 12.06 16.49
C ALA A 138 5.26 11.99 16.79
N LEU A 139 4.56 13.13 16.83
CA LEU A 139 3.11 13.20 17.04
C LEU A 139 2.35 12.46 15.94
N THR A 140 2.71 12.68 14.67
CA THR A 140 2.09 12.00 13.53
C THR A 140 2.27 10.48 13.64
N ARG A 141 3.49 10.01 13.94
CA ARG A 141 3.76 8.58 14.08
C ARG A 141 3.10 7.94 15.31
N MET A 142 2.95 8.67 16.41
CA MET A 142 2.19 8.17 17.56
C MET A 142 0.71 8.06 17.21
N ALA A 143 0.12 9.08 16.59
CA ALA A 143 -1.29 9.09 16.19
C ALA A 143 -1.59 7.98 15.17
N ASP A 144 -0.80 7.88 14.11
CA ASP A 144 -1.01 6.90 13.04
C ASP A 144 -0.91 5.47 13.56
N ASN A 145 0.07 5.17 14.42
CA ASN A 145 0.23 3.84 14.98
C ASN A 145 -0.84 3.53 16.05
N HIS A 146 -1.08 4.43 17.01
CA HIS A 146 -1.95 4.09 18.14
C HIS A 146 -3.45 4.12 17.80
N LEU A 147 -3.86 4.88 16.80
CA LEU A 147 -5.27 5.01 16.43
C LEU A 147 -5.70 4.03 15.33
N PHE A 148 -4.76 3.50 14.54
CA PHE A 148 -5.08 2.71 13.33
C PHE A 148 -4.32 1.37 13.21
N GLN A 149 -3.57 0.93 14.23
CA GLN A 149 -2.97 -0.42 14.29
C GLN A 149 -3.99 -1.55 14.41
#